data_AF-A0A3D4NV20-F1
#
_entry.id   AF-A0A3D4NV20-F1
#
_cell.length_a   1.000
_cell.length_b   1.000
_cell.length_c   1.000
_cell.angle_alpha   90.00
_cell.angle_beta   90.00
_cell.angle_gamma   90.00
#
_symmetry.space_group_name_H-M   'P 1'
#
loop_
_entity.id
_entity.type
_entity.pdbx_description
1 polymer ?
#
loop_
_entity_poly.entity_id
_entity_poly.type
_entity_poly.pdbx_seq_one_letter_code
_entity_poly.pdbx_strand_id
1 'polypeptide(L)'
;PNANEESRCEAAMIAATAAYFADRPDESLAIIDHWVNAEPALSIKLQAILAIQIARLTLFQGQPEKARRILQRAPHYAWSSGLDAIRGSGGWGAGLSYLFEGRMQPAEVAFRDSLVRAEQDIGRRSSALRLACGLATVLFERDEIQEAATVLANRLDVVE
;
A
#
# COMPACT_ATOMS: atom_id res chain seq x y z
N PRO A 1 -20.25 18.73 -13.54
CA PRO A 1 -21.25 17.92 -14.29
C PRO A 1 -20.71 17.19 -15.54
N ASN A 2 -19.61 17.64 -16.16
CA ASN A 2 -19.09 17.08 -17.43
C ASN A 2 -17.90 16.10 -17.27
N ALA A 3 -17.63 15.60 -16.06
CA ALA A 3 -16.54 14.66 -15.84
C ALA A 3 -16.93 13.26 -16.33
N ASN A 4 -16.05 12.61 -17.09
CA ASN A 4 -16.20 11.21 -17.49
C ASN A 4 -16.13 10.28 -16.26
N GLU A 5 -16.55 9.02 -16.43
CA GLU A 5 -16.60 8.06 -15.33
C GLU A 5 -15.25 7.81 -14.66
N GLU A 6 -14.17 7.75 -15.43
CA GLU A 6 -12.82 7.59 -14.88
C GLU A 6 -12.41 8.76 -13.99
N SER A 7 -12.70 10.00 -14.39
CA SER A 7 -12.38 11.18 -13.57
C SER A 7 -13.23 11.21 -12.29
N ARG A 8 -14.49 10.75 -12.34
CA ARG A 8 -15.33 10.61 -11.14
C ARG A 8 -14.79 9.54 -10.21
N CYS A 9 -14.34 8.41 -10.75
CA CYS A 9 -13.71 7.34 -9.99
C CYS A 9 -12.41 7.80 -9.35
N GLU A 10 -11.53 8.46 -10.11
CA GLU A 10 -10.25 8.99 -9.58
C GLU A 10 -10.49 10.01 -8.46
N ALA A 11 -11.43 10.95 -8.65
CA ALA A 11 -11.80 11.91 -7.62
C ALA A 11 -12.37 11.22 -6.36
N ALA A 12 -13.21 10.20 -6.52
CA ALA A 12 -13.71 9.40 -5.40
C ALA A 12 -12.58 8.67 -4.67
N MET A 13 -11.61 8.08 -5.39
CA MET A 13 -10.46 7.41 -4.77
C MET A 13 -9.59 8.39 -3.97
N ILE A 14 -9.36 9.60 -4.49
CA ILE A 14 -8.62 10.65 -3.78
C ILE A 14 -9.36 11.04 -2.51
N ALA A 15 -10.67 11.32 -2.59
CA ALA A 15 -11.49 11.69 -1.45
C ALA A 15 -11.54 10.58 -0.38
N ALA A 16 -11.70 9.33 -0.79
CA ALA A 16 -11.68 8.18 0.10
C ALA A 16 -10.32 8.03 0.80
N THR A 17 -9.22 8.20 0.07
CA THR A 17 -7.88 8.19 0.65
C THR A 17 -7.72 9.25 1.73
N ALA A 18 -8.21 10.46 1.46
CA ALA A 18 -8.17 11.56 2.42
C ALA A 18 -9.01 11.26 3.67
N ALA A 19 -10.24 10.75 3.50
CA ALA A 19 -11.09 10.31 4.60
C ALA A 19 -10.41 9.23 5.46
N TYR A 20 -9.79 8.24 4.81
CA TYR A 20 -9.03 7.19 5.50
C TYR A 20 -7.86 7.77 6.31
N PHE A 21 -7.05 8.68 5.75
CA PHE A 21 -5.94 9.30 6.49
C PHE A 21 -6.39 10.29 7.56
N ALA A 22 -7.63 10.79 7.47
CA ALA A 22 -8.29 11.58 8.50
C ALA A 22 -8.97 10.71 9.58
N ASP A 23 -8.67 9.40 9.63
CA ASP A 23 -9.23 8.44 10.58
C ASP A 23 -10.76 8.28 10.47
N ARG A 24 -11.28 8.38 9.24
CA ARG A 24 -12.70 8.17 8.89
C ARG A 24 -12.86 7.00 7.91
N PRO A 25 -12.53 5.75 8.32
CA PRO A 25 -12.54 4.60 7.43
C PRO A 25 -13.93 4.23 6.91
N ASP A 26 -14.99 4.47 7.69
CA ASP A 26 -16.37 4.22 7.26
C ASP A 26 -16.82 5.18 6.16
N GLU A 27 -16.43 6.45 6.25
CA GLU A 27 -16.66 7.43 5.18
C GLU A 27 -15.84 7.06 3.93
N SER A 28 -14.57 6.66 4.11
CA SER A 28 -13.76 6.17 3.01
C SER A 28 -14.44 5.00 2.29
N LEU A 29 -15.02 4.06 3.03
CA LEU A 29 -15.75 2.93 2.45
C LEU A 29 -17.00 3.41 1.71
N ALA A 30 -17.81 4.28 2.32
CA ALA A 30 -19.02 4.82 1.71
C ALA A 30 -18.75 5.57 0.39
N ILE A 31 -17.62 6.28 0.29
CA ILE A 31 -17.21 6.99 -0.94
C ILE A 31 -16.90 6.01 -2.08
N ILE A 32 -16.28 4.86 -1.77
CA ILE A 32 -15.82 3.91 -2.80
C ILE A 32 -16.78 2.77 -3.07
N ASP A 33 -17.76 2.52 -2.20
CA ASP A 33 -18.67 1.35 -2.24
C ASP A 33 -19.35 1.18 -3.61
N HIS A 34 -19.82 2.30 -4.20
CA HIS A 34 -20.40 2.28 -5.54
C HIS A 34 -19.41 1.76 -6.59
N TRP A 35 -18.12 2.12 -6.51
CA TRP A 35 -17.08 1.72 -7.46
C TRP A 35 -16.59 0.29 -7.26
N VAL A 36 -16.71 -0.26 -6.05
CA VAL A 36 -16.40 -1.67 -5.76
C VAL A 36 -17.33 -2.60 -6.52
N ASN A 37 -18.61 -2.23 -6.58
CA ASN A 37 -19.68 -3.04 -7.16
C ASN A 37 -20.00 -2.65 -8.60
N ALA A 38 -19.57 -1.46 -9.04
CA ALA A 38 -19.76 -1.03 -10.40
C ALA A 38 -18.79 -1.79 -11.32
N GLU A 39 -19.28 -2.15 -12.49
CA GLU A 39 -18.54 -2.83 -13.56
C GLU A 39 -18.06 -1.86 -14.67
N PRO A 40 -17.67 -0.58 -14.43
CA PRO A 40 -17.17 0.23 -15.51
C PRO A 40 -15.83 -0.35 -15.96
N ALA A 41 -15.56 -0.21 -17.25
CA ALA A 41 -14.25 -0.46 -17.86
C ALA A 41 -13.23 0.59 -17.37
N LEU A 42 -13.00 0.65 -16.06
CA LEU A 42 -11.98 1.48 -15.44
C LEU A 42 -10.63 1.06 -16.01
N SER A 43 -9.79 2.05 -16.31
CA SER A 43 -8.38 1.76 -16.61
C SER A 43 -7.76 0.87 -15.53
N ILE A 44 -6.80 0.05 -15.97
CA ILE A 44 -6.02 -0.83 -15.09
C ILE A 44 -5.41 -0.03 -13.92
N LYS A 45 -5.05 1.25 -14.15
CA LYS A 45 -4.60 2.21 -13.11
C LYS A 45 -5.61 2.32 -11.97
N LEU A 46 -6.86 2.64 -12.30
CA LEU A 46 -7.91 2.87 -11.30
C LEU A 46 -8.33 1.57 -10.61
N GLN A 47 -8.35 0.45 -11.34
CA GLN A 47 -8.66 -0.86 -10.76
C GLN A 47 -7.69 -1.26 -9.64
N ALA A 48 -6.37 -1.08 -9.82
CA ALA A 48 -5.46 -1.46 -8.74
C ALA A 48 -5.42 -0.44 -7.59
N ILE A 49 -5.62 0.86 -7.85
CA ILE A 49 -5.81 1.85 -6.78
C ILE A 49 -7.00 1.45 -5.93
N LEU A 50 -8.14 1.13 -6.56
CA LEU A 50 -9.34 0.65 -5.88
C LEU A 50 -9.04 -0.63 -5.08
N ALA A 51 -8.35 -1.61 -5.67
CA ALA A 51 -7.97 -2.83 -4.97
C ALA A 51 -7.10 -2.56 -3.73
N ILE A 52 -6.15 -1.61 -3.79
CA ILE A 52 -5.34 -1.21 -2.63
C ILE A 52 -6.17 -0.56 -1.54
N GLN A 53 -7.16 0.28 -1.89
CA GLN A 53 -8.07 0.88 -0.90
C GLN A 53 -8.93 -0.18 -0.21
N ILE A 54 -9.54 -1.08 -0.99
CA ILE A 54 -10.37 -2.16 -0.45
C ILE A 54 -9.51 -3.07 0.45
N ALA A 55 -8.32 -3.45 0.00
CA ALA A 55 -7.41 -4.28 0.79
C ALA A 55 -7.03 -3.59 2.11
N ARG A 56 -6.79 -2.27 2.08
CA ARG A 56 -6.48 -1.49 3.27
C ARG A 56 -7.66 -1.50 4.24
N LEU A 57 -8.86 -1.13 3.82
CA LEU A 57 -10.05 -1.15 4.66
C LEU A 57 -10.34 -2.57 5.21
N THR A 58 -10.15 -3.59 4.38
CA THR A 58 -10.28 -5.00 4.77
C THR A 58 -9.28 -5.39 5.87
N LEU A 59 -8.05 -4.88 5.78
CA LEU A 59 -7.03 -5.08 6.82
C LEU A 59 -7.44 -4.40 8.14
N PHE A 60 -7.97 -3.17 8.09
CA PHE A 60 -8.49 -2.46 9.27
C PHE A 60 -9.67 -3.18 9.93
N GLN A 61 -10.48 -3.89 9.14
CA GLN A 61 -11.56 -4.73 9.65
C GLN A 61 -11.08 -6.07 10.23
N GLY A 62 -9.76 -6.25 10.44
CA GLY A 62 -9.20 -7.46 11.03
C GLY A 62 -9.20 -8.67 10.09
N GLN A 63 -9.22 -8.47 8.77
CA GLN A 63 -9.22 -9.54 7.78
C GLN A 63 -7.92 -9.56 6.94
N PRO A 64 -6.74 -9.78 7.55
CA PRO A 64 -5.44 -9.68 6.87
C PRO A 64 -5.29 -10.64 5.69
N GLU A 65 -5.75 -11.89 5.82
CA GLU A 65 -5.69 -12.85 4.72
C GLU A 65 -6.52 -12.41 3.50
N LYS A 66 -7.73 -11.90 3.74
CA LYS A 66 -8.60 -11.38 2.66
C LYS A 66 -7.95 -10.17 2.00
N ALA A 67 -7.36 -9.26 2.77
CA ALA A 67 -6.60 -8.13 2.25
C ALA A 67 -5.46 -8.59 1.32
N ARG A 68 -4.68 -9.61 1.70
CA ARG A 68 -3.66 -10.19 0.81
C ARG A 68 -4.23 -10.74 -0.47
N ARG A 69 -5.32 -11.51 -0.39
CA ARG A 69 -5.94 -12.10 -1.59
C ARG A 69 -6.40 -11.03 -2.57
N ILE A 70 -6.90 -9.90 -2.07
CA ILE A 70 -7.25 -8.73 -2.91
C ILE A 70 -6.00 -8.18 -3.59
N LEU A 71 -4.92 -7.93 -2.83
CA LEU A 71 -3.67 -7.41 -3.38
C LEU A 71 -3.01 -8.36 -4.39
N GLN A 72 -3.09 -9.66 -4.16
CA GLN A 72 -2.59 -10.71 -5.08
C GLN A 72 -3.45 -10.88 -6.33
N ARG A 73 -4.70 -10.43 -6.31
CA ARG A 73 -5.59 -10.46 -7.48
C ARG A 73 -5.65 -9.13 -8.20
N ALA A 74 -5.17 -8.06 -7.56
CA ALA A 74 -5.08 -6.74 -8.16
C ALA A 74 -4.27 -6.83 -9.47
N PRO A 75 -4.64 -6.07 -10.50
CA PRO A 75 -3.84 -6.01 -11.72
C PRO A 75 -2.40 -5.67 -11.38
N HIS A 76 -1.49 -6.58 -11.74
CA HIS A 76 -0.07 -6.39 -11.47
C HIS A 76 0.47 -5.38 -12.48
N TYR A 77 0.95 -4.23 -12.01
CA TYR A 77 1.77 -3.36 -12.83
C TYR A 77 3.13 -4.00 -13.04
N ALA A 78 3.19 -4.87 -14.03
CA ALA A 78 4.43 -5.19 -14.69
C ALA A 78 4.81 -3.93 -15.51
N TRP A 79 5.68 -3.08 -14.93
CA TRP A 79 6.58 -2.18 -15.68
C TRP A 79 5.98 -0.96 -16.40
N SER A 80 4.95 -0.30 -15.86
CA SER A 80 4.55 1.03 -16.33
C SER A 80 5.17 2.14 -15.46
N SER A 81 6.05 2.95 -16.06
CA SER A 81 6.68 4.12 -15.44
C SER A 81 5.63 5.05 -14.80
N GLY A 82 5.91 5.53 -13.58
CA GLY A 82 5.05 6.48 -12.85
C GLY A 82 4.01 5.86 -11.92
N LEU A 83 3.95 4.54 -11.79
CA LEU A 83 3.02 3.84 -10.86
C LEU A 83 3.73 3.23 -9.64
N ASP A 84 4.97 3.65 -9.36
CA ASP A 84 5.81 3.10 -8.29
C ASP A 84 5.20 3.31 -6.90
N ALA A 85 4.51 4.44 -6.69
CA ALA A 85 3.77 4.72 -5.46
C ALA A 85 2.62 3.73 -5.23
N ILE A 86 1.94 3.31 -6.30
CA ILE A 86 0.84 2.33 -6.24
C ILE A 86 1.40 0.95 -5.92
N ARG A 87 2.48 0.54 -6.61
CA ARG A 87 3.19 -0.72 -6.36
C ARG A 87 3.72 -0.79 -4.92
N GLY A 88 4.39 0.26 -4.46
CA GLY A 88 4.92 0.34 -3.11
C GLY A 88 3.81 0.32 -2.04
N SER A 89 2.65 0.92 -2.32
CA SER A 89 1.49 0.86 -1.43
C SER A 89 0.86 -0.54 -1.36
N GLY A 90 0.80 -1.27 -2.48
CA GLY A 90 0.38 -2.66 -2.51
C GLY A 90 1.35 -3.58 -1.75
N GLY A 91 2.66 -3.43 -1.99
CA GLY A 91 3.69 -4.17 -1.26
C GLY A 91 3.68 -3.89 0.24
N TRP A 92 3.46 -2.64 0.63
CA TRP A 92 3.28 -2.23 2.02
C TRP A 92 2.09 -2.95 2.68
N GLY A 93 0.92 -2.94 2.01
CA GLY A 93 -0.28 -3.63 2.51
C GLY A 93 -0.08 -5.14 2.63
N ALA A 94 0.63 -5.76 1.68
CA ALA A 94 0.95 -7.18 1.73
C ALA A 94 1.87 -7.53 2.91
N GLY A 95 2.95 -6.78 3.13
CA GLY A 95 3.83 -6.98 4.28
C GLY A 95 3.10 -6.78 5.62
N LEU A 96 2.32 -5.71 5.74
CA LEU A 96 1.55 -5.42 6.96
C LEU A 96 0.55 -6.52 7.30
N SER A 97 -0.11 -7.10 6.30
CA SER A 97 -1.08 -8.17 6.55
C SER A 97 -0.44 -9.41 7.20
N TYR A 98 0.82 -9.74 6.88
CA TYR A 98 1.54 -10.83 7.54
C TYR A 98 1.95 -10.43 8.96
N LEU A 99 2.39 -9.18 9.14
CA LEU A 99 2.73 -8.64 10.45
C LEU A 99 1.52 -8.66 11.41
N PHE A 100 0.33 -8.30 10.94
CA PHE A 100 -0.92 -8.36 11.72
C PHE A 100 -1.28 -9.76 12.21
N GLU A 101 -0.81 -10.80 11.51
CA GLU A 101 -0.99 -12.20 11.91
C GLU A 101 0.20 -12.75 12.72
N GLY A 102 1.18 -11.91 13.08
CA GLY A 102 2.42 -12.32 13.76
C GLY A 102 3.37 -13.14 12.87
N ARG A 103 3.16 -13.16 11.55
CA ARG A 103 3.94 -13.97 10.60
C ARG A 103 5.17 -13.20 10.13
N MET A 104 6.17 -13.13 11.01
CA MET A 104 7.36 -12.29 10.81
C MET A 104 8.17 -12.67 9.56
N GLN A 105 8.46 -13.96 9.33
CA GLN A 105 9.27 -14.36 8.18
C GLN A 105 8.60 -14.06 6.82
N PRO A 106 7.31 -14.37 6.59
CA PRO A 106 6.60 -13.90 5.40
C PRO A 106 6.52 -12.38 5.27
N ALA A 107 6.34 -11.66 6.38
CA ALA A 107 6.32 -10.20 6.37
C ALA A 107 7.67 -9.62 5.92
N GLU A 108 8.76 -10.17 6.44
CA GLU A 108 10.12 -9.76 6.10
C GLU A 108 10.40 -9.91 4.61
N VAL A 109 10.11 -11.09 4.04
CA VAL A 109 10.29 -11.37 2.61
C VAL A 109 9.48 -10.38 1.77
N ALA A 110 8.20 -10.18 2.11
CA ALA A 110 7.33 -9.26 1.37
C ALA A 110 7.83 -7.81 1.40
N PHE A 111 8.32 -7.34 2.56
CA PHE A 111 8.87 -6.00 2.68
C PHE A 111 10.23 -5.85 1.99
N ARG A 112 11.16 -6.81 2.13
CA ARG A 112 12.47 -6.78 1.43
C ARG A 112 12.28 -6.71 -0.08
N ASP A 113 11.46 -7.58 -0.65
CA ASP A 113 11.24 -7.64 -2.10
C ASP A 113 10.64 -6.32 -2.63
N SER A 114 9.67 -5.77 -1.91
CA SER A 114 9.03 -4.52 -2.30
C SER A 114 9.97 -3.32 -2.14
N LEU A 115 10.78 -3.30 -1.08
CA LEU A 115 11.75 -2.24 -0.79
C LEU A 115 12.84 -2.18 -1.86
N VAL A 116 13.46 -3.31 -2.19
CA VAL A 116 14.53 -3.37 -3.20
C VAL A 116 14.05 -2.77 -4.53
N ARG A 117 12.85 -3.13 -4.96
CA ARG A 117 12.25 -2.59 -6.19
C ARG A 117 11.98 -1.09 -6.08
N ALA A 118 11.36 -0.65 -4.98
CA ALA A 118 11.08 0.77 -4.78
C ALA A 118 12.36 1.62 -4.76
N GLU A 119 13.44 1.14 -4.14
CA GLU A 119 14.70 1.86 -4.10
C GLU A 119 15.38 1.98 -5.47
N GLN A 120 15.26 0.94 -6.30
CA GLN A 120 15.78 0.96 -7.68
C GLN A 120 15.03 1.98 -8.55
N ASP A 121 13.72 2.07 -8.38
CA ASP A 121 12.87 2.87 -9.28
C ASP A 121 12.78 4.35 -8.87
N ILE A 122 12.63 4.62 -7.57
CA ILE A 122 12.36 5.98 -7.04
C ILE A 122 13.37 6.43 -5.98
N GLY A 123 14.43 5.66 -5.74
CA GLY A 123 15.48 6.00 -4.79
C GLY A 123 15.09 5.78 -3.32
N ARG A 124 16.11 5.87 -2.44
CA ARG A 124 15.99 5.53 -1.01
C ARG A 124 15.23 6.55 -0.16
N ARG A 125 15.20 7.82 -0.59
CA ARG A 125 14.60 8.98 0.09
C ARG A 125 13.23 9.35 -0.51
N SER A 126 12.39 8.34 -0.69
CA SER A 126 11.10 8.47 -1.38
C SER A 126 10.01 7.74 -0.58
N SER A 127 8.87 7.43 -1.20
CA SER A 127 7.88 6.52 -0.60
C SER A 127 8.44 5.14 -0.24
N ALA A 128 9.63 4.77 -0.72
CA ALA A 128 10.39 3.60 -0.26
C ALA A 128 10.68 3.61 1.25
N LEU A 129 10.76 4.80 1.89
CA LEU A 129 10.94 4.92 3.33
C LEU A 129 9.85 4.17 4.10
N ARG A 130 8.60 4.20 3.63
CA ARG A 130 7.50 3.50 4.30
C ARG A 130 7.84 2.02 4.38
N LEU A 131 8.14 1.38 3.25
CA LEU A 131 8.56 -0.03 3.15
C LEU A 131 9.73 -0.37 4.09
N ALA A 132 10.73 0.51 4.16
CA ALA A 132 11.86 0.34 5.07
C ALA A 132 11.44 0.36 6.56
N CYS A 133 10.48 1.20 6.94
CA CYS A 133 9.96 1.24 8.31
C CYS A 133 9.25 -0.09 8.69
N GLY A 134 8.49 -0.68 7.77
CA GLY A 134 7.83 -1.96 8.02
C GLY A 134 8.81 -3.11 8.10
N LEU A 135 9.83 -3.12 7.22
CA LEU A 135 10.92 -4.08 7.32
C LEU A 135 11.66 -3.95 8.64
N ALA A 136 12.01 -2.73 9.06
CA ALA A 136 12.69 -2.48 10.32
C ALA A 136 11.83 -2.91 11.53
N THR A 137 10.51 -2.72 11.46
CA THR A 137 9.57 -3.21 12.48
C THR A 137 9.65 -4.74 12.58
N VAL A 138 9.57 -5.45 11.45
CA VAL A 138 9.66 -6.92 11.44
C VAL A 138 11.00 -7.42 11.98
N LEU A 139 12.10 -6.77 11.63
CA LEU A 139 13.44 -7.11 12.11
C LEU A 139 13.57 -6.87 13.62
N PHE A 140 13.03 -5.76 14.12
CA PHE A 140 13.00 -5.45 15.54
C PHE A 140 12.21 -6.50 16.34
N GLU A 141 11.02 -6.88 15.86
CA GLU A 141 10.20 -7.95 16.48
C GLU A 141 10.88 -9.34 16.44
N ARG A 142 11.89 -9.51 15.59
CA ARG A 142 12.73 -10.72 15.50
C ARG A 142 14.04 -10.61 16.30
N ASP A 143 14.22 -9.54 17.08
CA ASP A 143 15.44 -9.23 17.85
C ASP A 143 16.69 -8.92 16.98
N GLU A 144 16.50 -8.63 15.69
CA GLU A 144 17.55 -8.25 14.74
C GLU A 144 17.79 -6.73 14.75
N ILE A 145 18.09 -6.18 15.94
CA ILE A 145 18.10 -4.73 16.20
C ILE A 145 19.10 -3.99 15.29
N GLN A 146 20.28 -4.56 15.06
CA GLN A 146 21.31 -3.98 14.22
C GLN A 146 20.89 -3.94 12.75
N GLU A 147 20.19 -4.98 12.25
CA GLU A 147 19.64 -4.96 10.90
C GLU A 147 18.51 -3.93 10.79
N ALA A 148 17.63 -3.84 11.78
CA ALA A 148 16.56 -2.84 11.82
C ALA A 148 17.12 -1.40 11.72
N ALA A 149 18.16 -1.09 12.51
CA ALA A 149 18.84 0.20 12.45
C ALA A 149 19.51 0.45 11.09
N THR A 150 20.17 -0.56 10.53
CA THR A 150 20.83 -0.49 9.22
C THR A 150 19.82 -0.22 8.11
N VAL A 151 18.66 -0.88 8.16
CA VAL A 151 17.58 -0.65 7.19
C VAL A 151 17.12 0.80 7.23
N LEU A 152 17.05 1.46 8.39
CA LEU A 152 16.60 2.85 8.51
C LEU A 152 17.70 3.91 8.27
N ALA A 153 18.97 3.52 8.32
CA ALA A 153 20.09 4.44 8.24
C ALA A 153 20.09 5.30 6.97
N ASN A 154 20.34 6.60 7.15
CA ASN A 154 20.48 7.61 6.08
C ASN A 154 19.24 7.80 5.18
N ARG A 155 18.05 7.47 5.67
CA ARG A 155 16.78 7.61 4.91
C ARG A 155 15.97 8.87 5.21
N LEU A 156 16.15 9.46 6.38
CA LEU A 156 15.55 10.75 6.76
C LEU A 156 16.67 11.79 6.75
N ASP A 157 16.45 12.88 6.00
CA ASP A 157 17.26 14.07 6.18
C ASP A 157 16.76 14.73 7.48
N VAL A 158 17.55 14.64 8.56
CA VAL A 158 17.30 15.42 9.77
C VAL A 158 17.60 16.86 9.40
N VAL A 159 16.57 17.68 9.24
CA VAL A 159 16.75 19.12 9.20
C VAL A 159 17.02 19.53 10.65
N GLU A 160 18.29 19.84 10.97
CA GLU A 160 18.68 20.48 12.23
C GLU A 160 18.15 21.91 12.31
#